data_AF-A0A022MD80-F1
#
_entry.id   AF-A0A022MD80-F1
#
_cell.length_a   1.000
_cell.length_b   1.000
_cell.length_c   1.000
_cell.angle_alpha   90.00
_cell.angle_beta   90.00
_cell.angle_gamma   90.00
#
_symmetry.space_group_name_H-M   'P 1'
#
loop_
_entity.id
_entity.type
_entity.pdbx_description
1 polymer ?
#
loop_
_entity_poly.entity_id
_entity_poly.type
_entity_poly.pdbx_seq_one_letter_code
_entity_poly.pdbx_strand_id
1 'polypeptide(L)'
;MSTAPPVPAPPTALRSARLLARTEDGERLHALVWRAGPGWRMISSAVLGGGIGERDWVLNAQVAHGYRRTDPERHLAELAAGAGLRGAGVGLMTAADVTRHARAEDGGAQAVVTAGISVRGWAAAPARAAVV
;
A
#
# COMPACT_ATOMS: atom_id res chain seq x y z
N MET A 1 32.82 18.67 -19.40
CA MET A 1 31.41 18.58 -19.00
C MET A 1 30.94 17.17 -19.29
N SER A 2 30.78 16.32 -18.27
CA SER A 2 30.30 14.94 -18.47
C SER A 2 28.78 14.94 -18.35
N THR A 3 28.09 14.71 -19.46
CA THR A 3 26.65 14.51 -19.49
C THR A 3 26.35 13.12 -18.93
N ALA A 4 25.61 13.06 -17.83
CA ALA A 4 25.10 11.81 -17.30
C ALA A 4 24.28 11.08 -18.39
N PRO A 5 24.43 9.76 -18.53
CA PRO A 5 23.64 9.01 -19.49
C PRO A 5 22.14 9.15 -19.20
N PRO A 6 21.27 9.13 -20.21
CA PRO A 6 19.83 9.21 -20.02
C PRO A 6 19.38 8.06 -19.11
N VAL A 7 18.66 8.40 -18.04
CA VAL A 7 18.06 7.41 -17.14
C VAL A 7 17.08 6.57 -17.97
N PRO A 8 17.21 5.23 -17.99
CA PRO A 8 16.26 4.38 -18.69
C PRO A 8 14.83 4.67 -18.21
N ALA A 9 13.88 4.78 -19.14
CA ALA A 9 12.48 4.96 -18.77
C ALA A 9 12.04 3.78 -17.87
N PRO A 10 11.42 4.04 -16.71
CA PRO A 10 11.00 2.96 -15.83
C PRO A 10 9.97 2.09 -16.55
N PRO A 11 10.10 0.76 -16.52
CA PRO A 11 9.13 -0.13 -17.15
C PRO A 11 7.70 0.18 -16.70
N THR A 12 6.79 0.21 -17.67
CA THR A 12 5.36 0.57 -17.52
C THR A 12 4.62 -0.24 -16.43
N ALA A 13 5.14 -1.42 -16.06
CA ALA A 13 4.53 -2.35 -15.12
C ALA A 13 4.27 -1.78 -13.70
N LEU A 14 5.15 -0.89 -13.20
CA LEU A 14 4.93 -0.22 -11.91
C LEU A 14 3.98 0.99 -12.00
N ARG A 15 3.66 1.49 -13.19
CA ARG A 15 2.73 2.62 -13.36
C ARG A 15 1.25 2.21 -13.26
N SER A 16 0.96 0.91 -13.34
CA SER A 16 -0.41 0.39 -13.36
C SER A 16 -0.77 -0.33 -12.07
N ALA A 17 -1.00 0.43 -10.98
CA ALA A 17 -1.65 -0.13 -9.79
C ALA A 17 -3.01 -0.71 -10.18
N ARG A 18 -3.27 -1.96 -9.80
CA ARG A 18 -4.56 -2.62 -10.01
C ARG A 18 -5.35 -2.63 -8.71
N LEU A 19 -6.63 -2.28 -8.79
CA LEU A 19 -7.55 -2.43 -7.67
C LEU A 19 -7.98 -3.89 -7.58
N LEU A 20 -7.85 -4.48 -6.39
CA LEU A 20 -8.30 -5.83 -6.09
C LEU A 20 -9.37 -5.77 -5.00
N ALA A 21 -10.57 -6.26 -5.30
CA ALA A 21 -11.60 -6.46 -4.30
C ALA A 21 -11.36 -7.75 -3.52
N ARG A 22 -11.63 -7.74 -2.22
CA ARG A 22 -11.56 -8.92 -1.34
C ARG A 22 -12.67 -8.88 -0.30
N THR A 23 -13.01 -10.04 0.25
CA THR A 23 -13.93 -10.14 1.37
C THR A 23 -13.17 -10.68 2.58
N GLU A 24 -13.31 -10.03 3.72
CA GLU A 24 -12.63 -10.35 4.97
C GLU A 24 -13.65 -10.14 6.10
N ASP A 25 -13.91 -11.17 6.90
CA ASP A 25 -14.90 -11.13 8.00
C ASP A 25 -16.30 -10.60 7.60
N GLY A 26 -16.72 -10.88 6.36
CA GLY A 26 -18.00 -10.43 5.81
C GLY A 26 -18.00 -8.99 5.28
N GLU A 27 -16.91 -8.24 5.46
CA GLU A 27 -16.73 -6.90 4.89
C GLU A 27 -16.08 -6.96 3.51
N ARG A 28 -16.58 -6.14 2.59
CA ARG A 28 -15.96 -5.95 1.26
C ARG A 28 -14.90 -4.85 1.36
N LEU A 29 -13.63 -5.25 1.23
CA LEU A 29 -12.47 -4.36 1.26
C LEU A 29 -11.74 -4.38 -0.09
N HIS A 30 -10.79 -3.47 -0.25
CA HIS A 30 -9.99 -3.37 -1.47
C HIS A 30 -8.50 -3.28 -1.16
N ALA A 31 -7.68 -3.56 -2.16
CA ALA A 31 -6.24 -3.31 -2.12
C ALA A 31 -5.76 -2.76 -3.46
N LEU A 32 -4.68 -1.98 -3.42
CA LEU A 32 -3.92 -1.65 -4.62
C LEU A 32 -2.73 -2.61 -4.75
N VAL A 33 -2.55 -3.16 -5.95
CA VAL A 33 -1.53 -4.16 -6.24
C VAL A 33 -0.67 -3.69 -7.41
N TRP A 34 0.64 -3.78 -7.22
CA TRP A 34 1.64 -3.64 -8.27
C TRP A 34 2.40 -4.95 -8.41
N ARG A 35 2.55 -5.42 -9.65
CA ARG A 35 3.38 -6.58 -9.99
C ARG A 35 4.54 -6.07 -10.81
N ALA A 36 5.63 -5.75 -10.12
CA ALA A 36 6.84 -5.22 -10.73
C ALA A 36 7.58 -6.29 -11.54
N GLY A 37 7.56 -7.53 -11.03
CA GLY A 37 8.44 -8.60 -11.50
C GLY A 37 9.85 -8.48 -10.91
N PRO A 38 10.76 -9.40 -11.26
CA PRO A 38 12.12 -9.43 -10.72
C PRO A 38 12.96 -8.23 -11.17
N GLY A 39 14.02 -7.92 -10.42
CA GLY A 39 15.03 -6.92 -10.77
C GLY A 39 14.73 -5.48 -10.33
N TRP A 40 13.62 -5.25 -9.62
CA TRP A 40 13.28 -3.94 -9.07
C TRP A 40 13.83 -3.76 -7.67
N ARG A 41 14.61 -2.70 -7.46
CA ARG A 41 15.00 -2.24 -6.12
C ARG A 41 13.97 -1.24 -5.60
N MET A 42 13.47 -1.49 -4.40
CA MET A 42 12.50 -0.61 -3.74
C MET A 42 13.02 -0.20 -2.36
N ILE A 43 12.53 0.94 -1.89
CA ILE A 43 12.66 1.40 -0.50
C ILE A 43 11.26 1.53 0.09
N SER A 44 11.07 1.04 1.31
CA SER A 44 9.77 1.08 1.97
C SER A 44 9.91 1.17 3.48
N SER A 45 9.00 1.90 4.13
CA SER A 45 8.80 1.89 5.58
C SER A 45 7.69 0.93 6.03
N ALA A 46 7.19 0.10 5.11
CA ALA A 46 6.04 -0.75 5.36
C ALA A 46 6.34 -1.87 6.36
N VAL A 47 5.28 -2.35 7.00
CA VAL A 47 5.34 -3.41 8.01
C VAL A 47 5.89 -4.70 7.41
N LEU A 48 5.43 -5.09 6.22
CA LEU A 48 5.98 -6.24 5.49
C LEU A 48 6.96 -5.74 4.43
N GLY A 49 8.19 -6.26 4.48
CA GLY A 49 9.20 -6.03 3.45
C GLY A 49 9.79 -4.62 3.42
N GLY A 50 9.74 -3.90 4.55
CA GLY A 50 10.41 -2.62 4.75
C GLY A 50 11.93 -2.66 4.55
N GLY A 51 12.55 -1.48 4.57
CA GLY A 51 13.95 -1.28 4.22
C GLY A 51 14.18 -1.15 2.71
N ILE A 52 15.43 -1.29 2.31
CA ILE A 52 15.87 -1.25 0.91
C ILE A 52 16.14 -2.67 0.44
N GLY A 53 15.63 -3.05 -0.73
CA GLY A 53 15.97 -4.34 -1.34
C GLY A 53 15.18 -4.64 -2.61
N GLU A 54 15.42 -5.81 -3.18
CA GLU A 54 14.71 -6.26 -4.38
C GLU A 54 13.29 -6.72 -4.04
N ARG A 55 12.30 -6.34 -4.85
CA ARG A 55 10.89 -6.62 -4.62
C ARG A 55 10.18 -6.88 -5.94
N ASP A 56 9.35 -7.92 -5.96
CA ASP A 56 8.58 -8.37 -7.11
C ASP A 56 7.18 -7.73 -7.13
N TRP A 57 6.68 -7.28 -5.98
CA TRP A 57 5.33 -6.76 -5.83
C TRP A 57 5.20 -5.74 -4.68
N VAL A 58 4.16 -4.91 -4.81
CA VAL A 58 3.67 -4.01 -3.75
C VAL A 58 2.18 -4.25 -3.57
N LEU A 59 1.73 -4.33 -2.31
CA LEU A 59 0.33 -4.43 -1.90
C LEU A 59 0.05 -3.30 -0.90
N ASN A 60 -0.94 -2.45 -1.16
CA ASN A 60 -1.48 -1.52 -0.16
C ASN A 60 -2.92 -1.93 0.16
N ALA A 61 -3.10 -2.59 1.30
CA ALA A 61 -4.37 -3.17 1.71
C ALA A 61 -5.21 -2.19 2.54
N GLN A 62 -6.45 -1.95 2.14
CA GLN A 62 -7.43 -1.33 3.03
C GLN A 62 -7.75 -2.29 4.17
N VAL A 63 -7.66 -1.88 5.43
CA VAL A 63 -8.14 -2.66 6.58
C VAL A 63 -9.49 -2.16 7.07
N ALA A 64 -10.26 -3.04 7.69
CA ALA A 64 -11.55 -2.70 8.29
C ALA A 64 -11.41 -1.60 9.36
N HIS A 65 -12.50 -0.88 9.60
CA HIS A 65 -12.52 0.09 10.69
C HIS A 65 -12.33 -0.61 12.03
N GLY A 66 -11.44 -0.08 12.87
CA GLY A 66 -11.14 -0.69 14.16
C GLY A 66 -10.31 -1.96 14.07
N TYR A 67 -9.52 -2.16 13.01
CA TYR A 67 -8.52 -3.23 12.89
C TYR A 67 -7.74 -3.47 14.20
N ARG A 68 -7.78 -4.70 14.74
CA ARG A 68 -7.18 -5.08 16.05
C ARG A 68 -6.14 -6.20 16.00
N ARG A 69 -5.83 -6.74 14.82
CA ARG A 69 -4.83 -7.81 14.71
C ARG A 69 -3.48 -7.29 15.21
N THR A 70 -2.80 -8.11 15.99
CA THR A 70 -1.48 -7.83 16.57
C THR A 70 -0.33 -8.39 15.73
N ASP A 71 -0.66 -9.08 14.62
CA ASP A 71 0.27 -9.72 13.69
C ASP A 71 0.16 -9.15 12.25
N PRO A 72 0.28 -7.82 12.07
CA PRO A 72 0.02 -7.15 10.79
C PRO A 72 0.88 -7.65 9.63
N GLU A 73 2.12 -8.06 9.89
CA GLU A 73 3.01 -8.64 8.88
C GLU A 73 2.49 -9.97 8.34
N ARG A 74 2.06 -10.87 9.24
CA ARG A 74 1.46 -12.16 8.88
C ARG A 74 0.17 -11.93 8.08
N HIS A 75 -0.66 -11.00 8.53
CA HIS A 75 -1.89 -10.66 7.82
C HIS A 75 -1.60 -10.21 6.37
N LEU A 76 -0.64 -9.31 6.18
CA LEU A 76 -0.26 -8.86 4.84
C LEU A 76 0.29 -9.98 3.97
N ALA A 77 1.04 -10.93 4.54
CA ALA A 77 1.52 -12.10 3.82
C ALA A 77 0.37 -13.02 3.38
N GLU A 78 -0.63 -13.23 4.23
CA GLU A 78 -1.86 -13.98 3.89
C GLU A 78 -2.63 -13.30 2.75
N LEU A 79 -2.81 -11.97 2.82
CA LEU A 79 -3.47 -11.20 1.77
C LEU A 79 -2.71 -11.26 0.44
N ALA A 80 -1.38 -11.15 0.49
CA ALA A 80 -0.53 -11.25 -0.69
C ALA A 80 -0.62 -12.65 -1.33
N ALA A 81 -0.59 -13.70 -0.51
CA ALA A 81 -0.76 -15.08 -0.97
C ALA A 81 -2.14 -15.31 -1.59
N GLY A 82 -3.22 -14.82 -0.97
CA GLY A 82 -4.57 -14.89 -1.50
C GLY A 82 -4.75 -14.11 -2.82
N ALA A 83 -3.98 -13.05 -3.02
CA ALA A 83 -3.90 -12.31 -4.28
C ALA A 83 -2.99 -12.99 -5.33
N GLY A 84 -2.35 -14.12 -5.02
CA GLY A 84 -1.40 -14.80 -5.90
C GLY A 84 -0.12 -13.99 -6.16
N LEU A 85 0.30 -13.17 -5.20
CA LEU A 85 1.60 -12.50 -5.21
C LEU A 85 2.65 -13.47 -4.70
N ARG A 86 3.78 -13.54 -5.39
CA ARG A 86 4.87 -14.48 -5.12
C ARG A 86 6.20 -13.73 -5.14
N GLY A 87 7.18 -14.26 -4.41
CA GLY A 87 8.49 -13.61 -4.26
C GLY A 87 8.51 -12.54 -3.18
N ALA A 88 9.62 -11.81 -3.10
CA ALA A 88 9.79 -10.78 -2.09
C ALA A 88 8.92 -9.56 -2.42
N GLY A 89 8.27 -8.95 -1.43
CA GLY A 89 7.42 -7.80 -1.71
C GLY A 89 7.18 -6.90 -0.53
N VAL A 90 6.41 -5.85 -0.78
CA VAL A 90 6.11 -4.79 0.19
C VAL A 90 4.61 -4.80 0.49
N GLY A 91 4.26 -4.94 1.76
CA GLY A 91 2.87 -4.87 2.22
C GLY A 91 2.64 -3.63 3.09
N LEU A 92 1.84 -2.69 2.59
CA LEU A 92 1.31 -1.55 3.32
C LEU A 92 -0.14 -1.84 3.74
N MET A 93 -0.60 -1.13 4.77
CA MET A 93 -2.00 -1.11 5.16
C MET A 93 -2.50 0.30 5.43
N THR A 94 -3.79 0.53 5.20
CA THR A 94 -4.43 1.82 5.43
C THR A 94 -5.89 1.63 5.82
N ALA A 95 -6.41 2.51 6.67
CA ALA A 95 -7.85 2.59 6.94
C ALA A 95 -8.61 3.44 5.89
N ALA A 96 -7.89 4.13 5.00
CA ALA A 96 -8.49 4.93 3.94
C ALA A 96 -9.17 4.04 2.88
N ASP A 97 -10.25 4.53 2.29
CA ASP A 97 -10.88 3.90 1.14
C ASP A 97 -9.94 3.95 -0.07
N VAL A 98 -9.33 2.81 -0.40
CA VAL A 98 -8.31 2.72 -1.46
C VAL A 98 -8.91 2.82 -2.86
N THR A 99 -10.23 2.69 -3.00
CA THR A 99 -10.91 2.92 -4.29
C THR A 99 -10.81 4.39 -4.71
N ARG A 100 -10.63 5.30 -3.74
CA ARG A 100 -10.50 6.76 -3.94
C ARG A 100 -9.04 7.23 -4.04
N HIS A 101 -8.13 6.35 -4.44
CA HIS A 101 -6.73 6.73 -4.59
C HIS A 101 -6.54 7.84 -5.63
N ALA A 102 -5.66 8.79 -5.33
CA ALA A 102 -5.26 9.82 -6.27
C ALA A 102 -3.95 9.42 -6.98
N ARG A 103 -3.73 9.99 -8.16
CA ARG A 103 -2.49 9.82 -8.93
C ARG A 103 -1.98 11.17 -9.41
N ALA A 104 -0.66 11.35 -9.37
CA ALA A 104 0.02 12.50 -9.93
C ALA A 104 1.34 12.06 -10.56
N GLU A 105 1.80 12.78 -11.57
CA GLU A 105 3.12 12.61 -12.17
C GLU A 105 3.85 13.95 -12.17
N ASP A 106 5.11 13.93 -11.77
CA ASP A 106 5.99 15.10 -11.80
C ASP A 106 7.44 14.64 -11.98
N GLY A 107 8.18 15.29 -12.88
CA GLY A 107 9.61 15.00 -13.12
C GLY A 107 9.94 13.54 -13.43
N GLY A 108 9.01 12.77 -14.00
CA GLY A 108 9.18 11.33 -14.27
C GLY A 108 8.89 10.41 -13.08
N ALA A 109 8.54 10.96 -11.92
CA ALA A 109 8.00 10.23 -10.77
C ALA A 109 6.47 10.15 -10.86
N GLN A 110 5.92 9.00 -10.46
CA GLN A 110 4.47 8.82 -10.27
C GLN A 110 4.18 8.61 -8.79
N ALA A 111 3.22 9.36 -8.26
CA ALA A 111 2.69 9.16 -6.92
C ALA A 111 1.30 8.53 -7.02
N VAL A 112 1.06 7.47 -6.24
CA VAL A 112 -0.27 6.91 -5.99
C VAL A 112 -0.55 7.05 -4.51
N VAL A 113 -1.59 7.80 -4.16
CA VAL A 113 -1.84 8.21 -2.78
C VAL A 113 -3.19 7.71 -2.32
N THR A 114 -3.19 7.04 -1.17
CA THR A 114 -4.39 6.71 -0.40
C THR A 114 -4.33 7.50 0.90
N ALA A 115 -5.18 8.51 1.03
CA ALA A 115 -5.28 9.33 2.23
C ALA A 115 -6.74 9.67 2.49
N GLY A 116 -7.11 9.76 3.76
CA GLY A 116 -8.46 10.13 4.15
C GLY A 116 -8.47 10.54 5.61
N ILE A 117 -9.24 11.59 5.92
CA ILE A 117 -9.48 12.05 7.29
C ILE A 117 -10.95 11.76 7.58
N SER A 118 -11.22 10.65 8.26
CA SER A 118 -12.58 10.27 8.68
C SER A 118 -12.86 10.64 10.13
N VAL A 119 -11.83 10.74 10.98
CA VAL A 119 -11.96 11.16 12.37
C VAL A 119 -11.72 12.66 12.47
N ARG A 120 -12.77 13.39 12.84
CA ARG A 120 -12.71 14.82 13.17
C ARG A 120 -12.66 14.94 14.68
N GLY A 121 -11.52 15.32 15.23
CA GLY A 121 -11.33 15.50 16.65
C GLY A 121 -9.97 16.11 16.95
N TRP A 122 -9.86 16.82 18.08
CA TRP A 122 -8.58 17.34 18.54
C TRP A 122 -7.75 16.20 19.12
N ALA A 123 -6.45 16.15 18.82
CA ALA A 123 -5.54 15.13 19.34
C ALA A 123 -5.51 15.04 20.88
N ALA A 124 -5.88 16.14 21.56
CA ALA A 124 -5.96 16.24 23.02
C ALA A 124 -7.41 16.35 23.55
N ALA A 125 -8.43 16.03 22.74
CA ALA A 125 -9.79 15.99 23.25
C ALA A 125 -9.93 14.81 24.24
N PRO A 126 -10.57 15.01 25.40
CA PRO A 126 -10.86 13.91 26.32
C PRO A 126 -11.70 12.84 25.60
N ALA A 127 -11.41 11.57 25.87
CA ALA A 127 -12.17 10.46 25.29
C ALA A 127 -13.65 10.64 25.62
N ARG A 128 -14.50 10.70 24.59
CA ARG A 128 -15.95 10.78 24.80
C ARG A 128 -16.40 9.47 25.42
N ALA A 129 -16.92 9.52 26.65
CA ALA A 129 -17.50 8.36 27.30
C ALA A 129 -18.58 7.76 26.39
N ALA A 130 -18.51 6.46 26.14
CA ALA A 130 -19.58 5.75 25.45
C ALA A 130 -20.83 5.83 26.34
N VAL A 131 -21.91 6.38 25.79
CA VAL A 131 -23.23 6.30 26.45
C VAL A 131 -23.69 4.87 26.25
N VAL A 132 -23.84 4.13 27.35
CA VAL A 132 -24.38 2.77 27.39
C VAL A 132 -25.88 2.82 27.12
#